data_AF-A0A5A5R8N3-F1
#
_entry.id   AF-A0A5A5R8N3-F1
#
_cell.length_a   1.000
_cell.length_b   1.000
_cell.length_c   1.000
_cell.angle_alpha   90.00
_cell.angle_beta   90.00
_cell.angle_gamma   90.00
#
_symmetry.space_group_name_H-M   'P 1'
#
loop_
_entity.id
_entity.type
_entity.pdbx_description
1 polymer ?
#
loop_
_entity_poly.entity_id
_entity_poly.type
_entity_poly.pdbx_seq_one_letter_code
_entity_poly.pdbx_strand_id
1 'polypeptide(L)'
;MTNPNTDFDTPWKDVLEIYFEDFVSFFFPQAHLAANRNPFATVVMAHLQALETRQNRKKRKEAKLALTKRLYEQGYQREDIINLFKFIDWLMSLPAELEQEFQQELNQYEEEKRMPYITSVERMGMEKGMIQKARESVIDALEIRFENVPSELVDEISQVKDTSLLKNLHRQAITLDSISDFQDYLNQLIKPE
;
A
#
# COMPACT_ATOMS: atom_id res chain seq x y z
N MET A 1 -2.75 -43.18 -5.13
CA MET A 1 -1.52 -42.76 -5.83
C MET A 1 -1.11 -41.42 -5.25
N THR A 2 -0.19 -41.44 -4.28
CA THR A 2 0.32 -40.27 -3.57
C THR A 2 1.44 -39.64 -4.40
N ASN A 3 1.34 -38.33 -4.64
CA ASN A 3 2.29 -37.57 -5.45
C ASN A 3 3.57 -37.32 -4.63
N PRO A 4 4.76 -37.82 -5.02
CA PRO A 4 5.94 -37.87 -4.14
C PRO A 4 6.83 -36.62 -4.27
N ASN A 5 6.26 -35.41 -4.37
CA ASN A 5 7.08 -34.22 -4.66
C ASN A 5 6.69 -32.95 -3.90
N THR A 6 6.39 -33.05 -2.61
CA THR A 6 6.20 -31.89 -1.72
C THR A 6 7.27 -31.76 -0.62
N ASP A 7 8.31 -32.60 -0.63
CA ASP A 7 9.25 -32.73 0.50
C ASP A 7 10.57 -31.93 0.33
N PHE A 8 10.75 -31.22 -0.78
CA PHE A 8 11.97 -30.45 -1.05
C PHE A 8 11.91 -28.97 -0.61
N ASP A 9 10.75 -28.47 -0.19
CA ASP A 9 10.55 -27.06 0.24
C ASP A 9 10.60 -26.88 1.78
N THR A 10 10.85 -27.97 2.50
CA THR A 10 10.95 -28.06 3.96
C THR A 10 12.37 -27.77 4.49
N PRO A 11 13.47 -28.28 3.87
CA PRO A 11 14.79 -28.22 4.49
C PRO A 11 15.33 -26.82 4.73
N TRP A 12 15.03 -25.86 3.85
CA TRP A 12 15.48 -24.48 4.03
C TRP A 12 14.63 -23.72 5.05
N LYS A 13 13.35 -24.09 5.22
CA LYS A 13 12.49 -23.57 6.31
C LYS A 13 12.96 -24.10 7.65
N ASP A 14 13.27 -25.38 7.73
CA ASP A 14 13.81 -26.00 8.94
C ASP A 14 15.15 -25.36 9.33
N VAL A 15 16.04 -25.11 8.36
CA VAL A 15 17.31 -24.41 8.58
C VAL A 15 17.08 -22.97 9.05
N LEU A 16 16.16 -22.24 8.42
CA LEU A 16 15.83 -20.88 8.86
C LEU A 16 15.17 -20.87 10.23
N GLU A 17 14.33 -21.83 10.58
CA GLU A 17 13.68 -21.92 11.89
C GLU A 17 14.67 -22.31 13.00
N ILE A 18 15.56 -23.27 12.72
CA ILE A 18 16.56 -23.76 13.68
C ILE A 18 17.66 -22.72 13.90
N TYR A 19 18.15 -22.10 12.83
CA TYR A 19 19.29 -21.18 12.90
C TYR A 19 18.87 -19.71 12.75
N PHE A 20 17.59 -19.37 12.90
CA PHE A 20 17.13 -17.99 12.74
C PHE A 20 17.89 -17.04 13.66
N GLU A 21 17.99 -17.45 14.94
CA GLU A 21 18.61 -16.67 15.98
C GLU A 21 20.11 -16.50 15.74
N ASP A 22 20.80 -17.59 15.37
CA ASP A 22 22.21 -17.59 15.02
C ASP A 22 22.49 -16.77 13.75
N PHE A 23 21.64 -16.86 12.73
CA PHE A 23 21.74 -16.09 11.49
C PHE A 23 21.59 -14.59 11.76
N VAL A 24 20.58 -14.20 12.53
CA VAL A 24 20.35 -12.80 12.89
C VAL A 24 21.45 -12.30 13.83
N SER A 25 21.93 -13.11 14.76
CA SER A 25 23.08 -12.79 15.62
C SER A 25 24.37 -12.60 14.81
N PHE A 26 24.59 -13.43 13.79
CA PHE A 26 25.80 -13.41 12.97
C PHE A 26 25.82 -12.25 11.96
N PHE A 27 24.72 -12.05 11.21
CA PHE A 27 24.66 -11.01 10.18
C PHE A 27 24.18 -9.65 10.71
N PHE A 28 23.45 -9.64 11.84
CA PHE A 28 22.82 -8.44 12.40
C PHE A 28 22.95 -8.37 13.94
N PRO A 29 24.17 -8.38 14.51
CA PRO A 29 24.42 -8.50 15.95
C PRO A 29 23.76 -7.40 16.80
N GLN A 30 23.59 -6.19 16.25
CA GLN A 30 22.88 -5.09 16.91
C GLN A 30 21.36 -5.31 16.98
N ALA A 31 20.77 -5.99 15.98
CA ALA A 31 19.34 -6.29 15.91
C ALA A 31 18.96 -7.50 16.79
N HIS A 32 19.89 -8.44 16.98
CA HIS A 32 19.74 -9.57 17.92
C HIS A 32 19.67 -9.09 19.38
N LEU A 33 20.45 -8.09 19.77
CA LEU A 33 20.40 -7.49 21.12
C LEU A 33 19.08 -6.72 21.40
N ALA A 34 18.32 -6.37 20.35
CA ALA A 34 17.05 -5.64 20.44
C ALA A 34 15.82 -6.58 20.37
N ALA A 35 15.92 -7.79 20.94
CA ALA A 35 15.02 -8.95 20.81
C ALA A 35 13.53 -8.76 21.22
N ASN A 36 13.01 -7.53 21.32
CA ASN A 36 11.57 -7.28 21.44
C ASN A 36 10.99 -6.40 20.31
N ARG A 37 11.82 -5.87 19.40
CA ARG A 37 11.40 -4.92 18.34
C ARG A 37 12.13 -5.12 17.01
N ASN A 38 12.50 -6.34 16.65
CA ASN A 38 13.22 -6.57 15.40
C ASN A 38 12.23 -6.65 14.20
N PRO A 39 12.14 -5.62 13.34
CA PRO A 39 11.24 -5.64 12.18
C PRO A 39 11.57 -6.77 11.19
N PHE A 40 12.82 -7.23 11.17
CA PHE A 40 13.25 -8.33 10.29
C PHE A 40 12.62 -9.67 10.70
N ALA A 41 12.41 -9.89 11.99
CA ALA A 41 11.69 -11.08 12.48
C ALA A 41 10.25 -11.09 11.94
N THR A 42 9.57 -9.94 11.93
CA THR A 42 8.24 -9.79 11.33
C THR A 42 8.25 -10.12 9.85
N VAL A 43 9.23 -9.62 9.10
CA VAL A 43 9.38 -9.89 7.66
C VAL A 43 9.53 -11.40 7.39
N VAL A 44 10.37 -12.08 8.15
CA VAL A 44 10.60 -13.53 8.00
C VAL A 44 9.36 -14.33 8.37
N MET A 45 8.72 -14.01 9.50
CA MET A 45 7.46 -14.65 9.90
C MET A 45 6.37 -14.48 8.83
N ALA A 46 6.24 -13.28 8.27
CA ALA A 46 5.29 -13.01 7.20
C ALA A 46 5.58 -13.85 5.95
N HIS A 47 6.86 -14.00 5.58
CA HIS A 47 7.28 -14.84 4.47
C HIS A 47 6.96 -16.33 4.68
N LEU A 48 7.27 -16.87 5.85
CA LEU A 48 6.97 -18.26 6.19
C LEU A 48 5.46 -18.54 6.16
N GLN A 49 4.65 -17.68 6.78
CA GLN A 49 3.19 -17.81 6.74
C GLN A 49 2.61 -17.63 5.34
N ALA A 50 3.18 -16.76 4.51
CA ALA A 50 2.77 -16.60 3.12
C ALA A 50 3.00 -17.88 2.29
N LEU A 51 4.06 -18.63 2.58
CA LEU A 51 4.33 -19.90 1.91
C LEU A 51 3.41 -21.01 2.41
N GLU A 52 3.23 -21.13 3.72
CA GLU A 52 2.36 -22.14 4.34
C GLU A 52 0.90 -22.00 3.88
N THR A 53 0.42 -20.76 3.76
CA THR A 53 -0.99 -20.47 3.44
C THR A 53 -1.26 -20.31 1.94
N ARG A 54 -0.28 -20.53 1.07
CA ARG A 54 -0.35 -20.25 -0.38
C ARG A 54 -1.59 -20.86 -1.06
N GLN A 55 -1.98 -22.07 -0.65
CA GLN A 55 -3.08 -22.82 -1.26
C GLN A 55 -4.43 -22.65 -0.52
N ASN A 56 -4.47 -21.91 0.59
CA ASN A 56 -5.68 -21.75 1.39
C ASN A 56 -5.92 -20.27 1.70
N ARG A 57 -6.79 -19.64 0.91
CA ARG A 57 -7.07 -18.20 0.99
C ARG A 57 -7.67 -17.80 2.34
N LYS A 58 -8.48 -18.65 2.96
CA LYS A 58 -9.06 -18.37 4.29
C LYS A 58 -7.98 -18.37 5.37
N LYS A 59 -7.12 -19.39 5.41
CA LYS A 59 -5.97 -19.42 6.32
C LYS A 59 -5.00 -18.26 6.07
N ARG A 60 -4.82 -17.86 4.81
CA ARG A 60 -3.99 -16.70 4.45
C ARG A 60 -4.55 -15.40 5.05
N LYS A 61 -5.88 -15.20 5.01
CA LYS A 61 -6.54 -14.07 5.69
C LYS A 61 -6.29 -14.08 7.19
N GLU A 62 -6.52 -15.23 7.83
CA GLU A 62 -6.33 -15.41 9.28
C GLU A 62 -4.88 -15.11 9.69
N ALA A 63 -3.91 -15.60 8.92
CA ALA A 63 -2.48 -15.31 9.12
C ALA A 63 -2.14 -13.82 8.92
N LYS A 64 -2.63 -13.19 7.84
CA LYS A 64 -2.46 -11.74 7.59
C LYS A 64 -2.98 -10.91 8.76
N LEU A 65 -4.14 -11.25 9.31
CA LEU A 65 -4.74 -10.59 10.46
C LEU A 65 -3.90 -10.78 11.73
N ALA A 66 -3.44 -12.00 12.00
CA ALA A 66 -2.59 -12.29 13.16
C ALA A 66 -1.27 -11.51 13.11
N LEU A 67 -0.60 -11.48 11.96
CA LEU A 67 0.63 -10.69 11.76
C LEU A 67 0.38 -9.20 11.98
N THR A 68 -0.72 -8.68 11.42
CA THR A 68 -1.06 -7.27 11.52
C THR A 68 -1.34 -6.88 12.97
N LYS A 69 -2.16 -7.64 13.71
CA LYS A 69 -2.42 -7.42 15.15
C LYS A 69 -1.13 -7.47 15.96
N ARG A 70 -0.24 -8.42 15.66
CA ARG A 70 1.07 -8.53 16.31
C ARG A 70 1.92 -7.26 16.16
N LEU A 71 1.84 -6.53 15.04
CA LEU A 71 2.56 -5.26 14.87
C LEU A 71 2.19 -4.25 15.97
N TYR A 72 0.91 -4.16 16.33
CA TYR A 72 0.43 -3.27 17.39
C TYR A 72 0.89 -3.72 18.77
N GLU A 73 1.06 -5.02 18.99
CA GLU A 73 1.40 -5.61 20.28
C GLU A 73 2.90 -5.54 20.59
N GLN A 74 3.76 -5.49 19.57
CA GLN A 74 5.22 -5.43 19.75
C GLN A 74 5.77 -4.02 20.07
N GLY A 75 4.90 -3.02 20.22
CA GLY A 75 5.30 -1.67 20.62
C GLY A 75 6.18 -0.94 19.58
N TYR A 76 5.98 -1.27 18.30
CA TYR A 76 6.56 -0.53 17.17
C TYR A 76 6.06 0.92 17.14
N GLN A 77 6.86 1.82 16.58
CA GLN A 77 6.39 3.18 16.30
C GLN A 77 5.37 3.14 15.15
N ARG A 78 4.50 4.16 15.08
CA ARG A 78 3.45 4.25 14.05
C ARG A 78 3.99 4.04 12.63
N GLU A 79 5.13 4.64 12.32
CA GLU A 79 5.76 4.53 11.00
C GLU A 79 6.23 3.11 10.67
N ASP A 80 6.83 2.42 11.63
CA ASP A 80 7.24 1.02 11.48
C ASP A 80 6.04 0.10 11.28
N ILE A 81 4.94 0.31 12.05
CA ILE A 81 3.69 -0.45 11.88
C ILE A 81 3.17 -0.28 10.45
N ILE A 82 3.13 0.96 9.94
CA ILE A 82 2.65 1.26 8.59
C ILE A 82 3.53 0.58 7.52
N ASN A 83 4.85 0.68 7.66
CA ASN A 83 5.78 0.13 6.67
C ASN A 83 5.76 -1.40 6.67
N LEU A 84 5.75 -2.03 7.84
CA LEU A 84 5.62 -3.48 7.98
C LEU A 84 4.27 -3.99 7.51
N PHE A 85 3.19 -3.25 7.78
CA PHE A 85 1.87 -3.58 7.28
C PHE A 85 1.83 -3.57 5.74
N LYS A 86 2.33 -2.51 5.09
CA LYS A 86 2.42 -2.45 3.62
C LYS A 86 3.19 -3.64 3.03
N PHE A 87 4.27 -4.04 3.70
CA PHE A 87 5.02 -5.22 3.29
C PHE A 87 4.18 -6.51 3.39
N ILE A 88 3.50 -6.73 4.51
CA ILE A 88 2.62 -7.88 4.72
C ILE A 88 1.47 -7.87 3.70
N ASP A 89 0.88 -6.72 3.44
CA ASP A 89 -0.23 -6.53 2.50
C ASP A 89 0.18 -6.90 1.06
N TRP A 90 1.32 -6.37 0.60
CA TRP A 90 1.89 -6.73 -0.71
C TRP A 90 2.21 -8.22 -0.81
N LEU A 91 2.82 -8.79 0.23
CA LEU A 91 3.24 -10.19 0.25
C LEU A 91 2.04 -11.16 0.31
N MET A 92 1.00 -10.80 1.07
CA MET A 92 -0.14 -11.65 1.40
C MET A 92 -1.44 -11.14 0.78
N SER A 93 -1.44 -10.93 -0.54
CA SER A 93 -2.64 -10.52 -1.28
C SER A 93 -3.81 -11.51 -1.12
N LEU A 94 -5.02 -10.94 -0.94
CA LEU A 94 -6.27 -11.68 -0.79
C LEU A 94 -7.25 -11.33 -1.93
N PRO A 95 -8.19 -12.24 -2.25
CA PRO A 95 -9.38 -11.91 -3.03
C PRO A 95 -10.21 -10.80 -2.37
N ALA A 96 -10.97 -10.05 -3.17
CA ALA A 96 -11.71 -8.87 -2.73
C ALA A 96 -12.64 -9.15 -1.55
N GLU A 97 -13.32 -10.30 -1.53
CA GLU A 97 -14.26 -10.66 -0.48
C GLU A 97 -13.54 -10.86 0.87
N LEU A 98 -12.39 -11.55 0.86
CA LEU A 98 -11.60 -11.80 2.06
C LEU A 98 -10.83 -10.56 2.52
N GLU A 99 -10.45 -9.67 1.60
CA GLU A 99 -9.86 -8.39 1.93
C GLU A 99 -10.86 -7.48 2.65
N GLN A 100 -12.13 -7.48 2.22
CA GLN A 100 -13.19 -6.76 2.92
C GLN A 100 -13.42 -7.29 4.34
N GLU A 101 -13.48 -8.62 4.51
CA GLU A 101 -13.56 -9.22 5.85
C GLU A 101 -12.34 -8.84 6.71
N PHE A 102 -11.13 -8.94 6.16
CA PHE A 102 -9.89 -8.56 6.84
C PHE A 102 -9.95 -7.11 7.32
N GLN A 103 -10.37 -6.18 6.46
CA GLN A 103 -10.47 -4.76 6.79
C GLN A 103 -11.46 -4.50 7.91
N GLN A 104 -12.64 -5.14 7.86
CA GLN A 104 -13.65 -4.99 8.91
C GLN A 104 -13.12 -5.44 10.26
N GLU A 105 -12.47 -6.61 10.32
CA GLU A 105 -11.88 -7.14 11.55
C GLU A 105 -10.72 -6.29 12.07
N LEU A 106 -9.89 -5.74 11.16
CA LEU A 106 -8.80 -4.86 11.53
C LEU A 106 -9.30 -3.51 12.07
N ASN A 107 -10.29 -2.91 11.41
CA ASN A 107 -10.89 -1.65 11.85
C ASN A 107 -11.48 -1.78 13.26
N GLN A 108 -12.22 -2.87 13.51
CA GLN A 108 -12.76 -3.15 14.84
C GLN A 108 -11.64 -3.25 15.88
N TYR A 109 -10.55 -3.96 15.58
CA TYR A 109 -9.41 -4.07 16.48
C TYR A 109 -8.73 -2.71 16.74
N GLU A 110 -8.55 -1.88 15.71
CA GLU A 110 -7.97 -0.54 15.84
C GLU A 110 -8.85 0.39 16.68
N GLU A 111 -10.18 0.29 16.57
CA GLU A 111 -11.14 1.04 17.38
C GLU A 111 -11.08 0.62 18.86
N GLU A 112 -11.09 -0.68 19.13
CA GLU A 112 -10.99 -1.24 20.49
C GLU A 112 -9.68 -0.81 21.17
N LYS A 113 -8.58 -0.81 20.42
CA LYS A 113 -7.26 -0.39 20.90
C LYS A 113 -7.03 1.12 20.85
N ARG A 114 -7.92 1.89 20.21
CA ARG A 114 -7.79 3.33 19.93
C ARG A 114 -6.50 3.69 19.19
N MET A 115 -6.11 2.88 18.19
CA MET A 115 -4.88 3.05 17.41
C MET A 115 -5.16 2.94 15.90
N PRO A 116 -5.85 3.90 15.25
CA PRO A 116 -6.25 3.83 13.84
C PRO A 116 -5.12 4.20 12.88
N TYR A 117 -3.97 3.54 13.00
CA TYR A 117 -2.78 3.84 12.20
C TYR A 117 -2.95 3.39 10.75
N ILE A 118 -3.38 2.14 10.53
CA ILE A 118 -3.53 1.57 9.19
C ILE A 118 -4.71 2.22 8.47
N THR A 119 -5.87 2.32 9.11
CA THR A 119 -7.05 3.00 8.55
C THR A 119 -6.74 4.43 8.09
N SER A 120 -5.90 5.16 8.85
CA SER A 120 -5.51 6.52 8.46
C SER A 120 -4.65 6.56 7.20
N VAL A 121 -3.78 5.57 7.00
CA VAL A 121 -2.91 5.49 5.82
C VAL A 121 -3.66 5.02 4.59
N GLU A 122 -4.58 4.06 4.73
CA GLU A 122 -5.48 3.66 3.65
C GLU A 122 -6.29 4.87 3.15
N ARG A 123 -6.84 5.67 4.06
CA ARG A 123 -7.57 6.89 3.70
C ARG A 123 -6.69 7.87 2.91
N MET A 124 -5.46 8.11 3.39
CA MET A 124 -4.50 8.96 2.66
C MET A 124 -4.10 8.36 1.30
N GLY A 125 -3.98 7.04 1.20
CA GLY A 125 -3.68 6.33 -0.05
C GLY A 125 -4.82 6.43 -1.05
N MET A 126 -6.06 6.21 -0.60
CA MET A 126 -7.27 6.38 -1.40
C MET A 126 -7.44 7.83 -1.87
N GLU A 127 -7.22 8.80 -1.00
CA GLU A 127 -7.27 10.23 -1.36
C GLU A 127 -6.25 10.57 -2.44
N LYS A 128 -5.00 10.11 -2.28
CA LYS A 128 -3.96 10.27 -3.31
C LYS A 128 -4.35 9.59 -4.62
N GLY A 129 -4.89 8.38 -4.58
CA GLY A 129 -5.34 7.66 -5.78
C GLY A 129 -6.49 8.38 -6.50
N MET A 130 -7.44 8.95 -5.75
CA MET A 130 -8.52 9.75 -6.33
C MET A 130 -8.00 11.03 -6.99
N ILE A 131 -7.07 11.74 -6.33
CA ILE A 131 -6.41 12.93 -6.90
C ILE A 131 -5.65 12.56 -8.17
N GLN A 132 -4.87 11.47 -8.13
CA GLN A 132 -4.11 11.00 -9.29
C GLN A 132 -5.01 10.64 -10.46
N LYS A 133 -6.08 9.87 -10.22
CA LYS A 133 -7.06 9.52 -11.25
C LYS A 133 -7.76 10.75 -11.82
N ALA A 134 -8.06 11.74 -10.98
CA ALA A 134 -8.67 12.98 -11.44
C ALA A 134 -7.72 13.79 -12.34
N ARG A 135 -6.42 13.83 -12.02
CA ARG A 135 -5.39 14.44 -12.89
C ARG A 135 -5.27 13.70 -14.21
N GLU A 136 -5.14 12.38 -14.17
CA GLU A 136 -5.10 11.52 -15.37
C GLU A 136 -6.32 11.76 -16.25
N SER A 137 -7.52 11.82 -15.68
CA SER A 137 -8.73 12.11 -16.46
C SER A 137 -8.65 13.46 -17.20
N VAL A 138 -8.11 14.51 -16.55
CA VAL A 138 -7.93 15.82 -17.20
C VAL A 138 -6.94 15.72 -18.35
N ILE A 139 -5.79 15.09 -18.12
CA ILE A 139 -4.72 14.94 -19.11
C ILE A 139 -5.21 14.10 -20.29
N ASP A 140 -5.84 12.95 -20.04
CA ASP A 140 -6.42 12.08 -21.06
C ASP A 140 -7.42 12.84 -21.95
N ALA A 141 -8.28 13.68 -21.35
CA ALA A 141 -9.23 14.49 -22.11
C ALA A 141 -8.54 15.51 -23.03
N LEU A 142 -7.46 16.14 -22.56
CA LEU A 142 -6.65 17.07 -23.36
C LEU A 142 -5.90 16.35 -24.48
N GLU A 143 -5.29 15.20 -24.20
CA GLU A 143 -4.57 14.39 -25.18
C GLU A 143 -5.50 13.90 -26.29
N ILE A 144 -6.70 13.43 -25.94
CA ILE A 144 -7.70 12.98 -26.92
C ILE A 144 -8.14 14.12 -27.84
N ARG A 145 -8.33 15.33 -27.29
CA ARG A 145 -8.89 16.46 -28.07
C ARG A 145 -7.86 17.21 -28.89
N PHE A 146 -6.64 17.31 -28.39
CA PHE A 146 -5.64 18.20 -28.96
C PHE A 146 -4.37 17.49 -29.44
N GLU A 147 -4.28 16.17 -29.28
CA GLU A 147 -3.18 15.26 -29.66
C GLU A 147 -1.80 15.55 -29.02
N ASN A 148 -1.50 16.81 -28.72
CA ASN A 148 -0.19 17.25 -28.27
C ASN A 148 -0.34 18.21 -27.08
N VAL A 149 -0.21 17.69 -25.87
CA VAL A 149 -0.33 18.47 -24.62
C VAL A 149 1.09 18.88 -24.17
N PRO A 150 1.35 20.19 -23.95
CA PRO A 150 2.65 20.64 -23.46
C PRO A 150 3.01 20.00 -22.12
N SER A 151 4.27 19.56 -21.96
CA SER A 151 4.72 18.94 -20.70
C SER A 151 4.60 19.88 -19.51
N GLU A 152 4.79 21.19 -19.72
CA GLU A 152 4.61 22.22 -18.68
C GLU A 152 3.17 22.22 -18.13
N LEU A 153 2.17 22.04 -19.00
CA LEU A 153 0.77 21.98 -18.62
C LEU A 153 0.46 20.70 -17.83
N VAL A 154 1.05 19.57 -18.23
CA VAL A 154 0.96 18.30 -17.48
C VAL A 154 1.55 18.46 -16.08
N ASP A 155 2.72 19.11 -15.98
CA ASP A 155 3.38 19.36 -14.70
C ASP A 155 2.52 20.26 -13.80
N GLU A 156 1.90 21.33 -14.34
CA GLU A 156 0.98 22.19 -13.58
C GLU A 156 -0.23 21.42 -13.04
N ILE A 157 -0.88 20.60 -13.87
CA ILE A 157 -2.01 19.76 -13.45
C ILE A 157 -1.56 18.74 -12.38
N SER A 158 -0.35 18.20 -12.49
CA SER A 158 0.23 17.27 -11.51
C SER A 158 0.48 17.89 -10.13
N GLN A 159 0.50 19.22 -10.01
CA GLN A 159 0.63 19.92 -8.72
C GLN A 159 -0.71 20.22 -8.05
N VAL A 160 -1.83 20.19 -8.79
CA VAL A 160 -3.16 20.47 -8.25
C VAL A 160 -3.60 19.37 -7.28
N LYS A 161 -3.88 19.73 -6.02
CA LYS A 161 -4.32 18.78 -4.97
C LYS A 161 -5.83 18.79 -4.74
N ASP A 162 -6.51 19.87 -5.13
CA ASP A 162 -7.96 20.00 -4.93
C ASP A 162 -8.75 19.19 -5.97
N THR A 163 -9.44 18.16 -5.50
CA THR A 163 -10.29 17.29 -6.34
C THR A 163 -11.45 18.03 -7.00
N SER A 164 -11.98 19.08 -6.38
CA SER A 164 -13.07 19.90 -6.95
C SER A 164 -12.56 20.74 -8.11
N LEU A 165 -11.36 21.31 -7.96
CA LEU A 165 -10.69 22.05 -9.03
C LEU A 165 -10.36 21.12 -10.20
N LEU A 166 -9.84 19.91 -9.94
CA LEU A 166 -9.58 18.90 -10.97
C LEU A 166 -10.84 18.49 -11.74
N LYS A 167 -11.99 18.34 -11.05
CA LYS A 167 -13.28 18.08 -11.72
C LYS A 167 -13.71 19.23 -12.64
N ASN A 168 -13.49 20.47 -12.23
CA ASN A 168 -13.78 21.63 -13.07
C ASN A 168 -12.84 21.71 -14.26
N LEU A 169 -11.53 21.51 -14.04
CA LEU A 169 -10.54 21.40 -15.12
C LEU A 169 -10.92 20.31 -16.11
N HIS A 170 -11.34 19.13 -15.66
CA HIS A 170 -11.76 18.06 -16.56
C HIS A 170 -12.94 18.49 -17.43
N ARG A 171 -13.91 19.22 -16.86
CA ARG A 171 -15.04 19.76 -17.63
C ARG A 171 -14.56 20.77 -18.68
N GLN A 172 -13.64 21.66 -18.30
CA GLN A 172 -13.07 22.66 -19.24
C GLN A 172 -12.19 22.06 -20.32
N ALA A 173 -11.45 20.99 -20.00
CA ALA A 173 -10.66 20.22 -20.94
C ALA A 173 -11.52 19.65 -22.07
N ILE A 174 -12.83 19.47 -21.86
CA ILE A 174 -13.79 18.97 -22.85
C ILE A 174 -14.51 20.12 -23.58
N THR A 175 -14.70 21.28 -22.94
CA THR A 175 -15.53 22.36 -23.48
C THR A 175 -14.76 23.47 -24.18
N LEU A 176 -13.52 23.77 -23.78
CA LEU A 176 -12.73 24.86 -24.37
C LEU A 176 -12.22 24.48 -25.76
N ASP A 177 -12.14 25.44 -26.67
CA ASP A 177 -11.85 25.16 -28.08
C ASP A 177 -10.35 24.98 -28.38
N SER A 178 -9.47 25.40 -27.48
CA SER A 178 -8.01 25.30 -27.66
C SER A 178 -7.25 25.01 -26.36
N ILE A 179 -6.02 24.49 -26.51
CA ILE A 179 -5.07 24.36 -25.39
C ILE A 179 -4.74 25.72 -24.78
N SER A 180 -4.64 26.78 -25.59
CA SER A 180 -4.33 28.13 -25.08
C SER A 180 -5.40 28.64 -24.13
N ASP A 181 -6.68 28.49 -24.50
CA ASP A 181 -7.80 28.90 -23.65
C ASP A 181 -7.82 28.11 -22.33
N PHE A 182 -7.46 26.82 -22.40
CA PHE A 182 -7.35 25.97 -21.22
C PHE A 182 -6.21 26.42 -20.30
N GLN A 183 -5.03 26.73 -20.86
CA GLN A 183 -3.89 27.22 -20.11
C GLN A 183 -4.23 28.55 -19.42
N ASP A 184 -4.89 29.46 -20.12
CA ASP A 184 -5.32 30.75 -19.56
C ASP A 184 -6.32 30.56 -18.41
N TYR A 185 -7.27 29.63 -18.56
CA TYR A 185 -8.20 29.26 -17.50
C TYR A 185 -7.47 28.66 -16.27
N LEU A 186 -6.51 27.77 -16.49
CA LEU A 186 -5.72 27.16 -15.41
C LEU A 186 -4.90 28.21 -14.65
N ASN A 187 -4.27 29.13 -15.37
CA ASN A 187 -3.46 30.22 -14.81
C ASN A 187 -4.29 31.15 -13.90
N GLN A 188 -5.52 31.47 -14.29
CA GLN A 188 -6.43 32.28 -13.48
C GLN A 188 -6.82 31.60 -12.16
N LEU A 189 -6.79 30.28 -12.09
CA LEU A 189 -7.14 29.52 -10.89
C LEU A 189 -5.95 29.27 -9.95
N ILE A 190 -4.73 29.13 -10.49
CA ILE A 190 -3.53 28.80 -9.71
C ILE A 190 -2.81 30.05 -9.19
N LYS A 191 -2.98 31.20 -9.84
CA LYS A 191 -2.47 32.49 -9.38
C LYS A 191 -3.63 33.45 -9.10
N PRO A 192 -4.23 33.45 -7.89
CA PRO A 192 -4.82 34.68 -7.41
C PRO A 192 -3.66 35.63 -7.08
N GLU A 193 -3.81 36.91 -7.44
CA GLU A 193 -2.85 38.00 -7.24
C GLU A 193 -1.94 37.91 -6.01
#